data_AF-A0A960V9T2-F1
#
_entry.id   AF-A0A960V9T2-F1
#
_cell.length_a   1.000
_cell.length_b   1.000
_cell.length_c   1.000
_cell.angle_alpha   90.00
_cell.angle_beta   90.00
_cell.angle_gamma   90.00
#
_symmetry.space_group_name_H-M   'P 1'
#
loop_
_entity.id
_entity.type
_entity.pdbx_description
1 polymer ?
#
loop_
_entity_poly.entity_id
_entity_poly.type
_entity_poly.pdbx_seq_one_letter_code
_entity_poly.pdbx_strand_id
1 'polypeptide(L)'
;MTLNKPIPKKELLSSATLAFGEAYMDGNLQVEGDFLTMLNTVLKYKSKFPTDFKGLPKIFSNLTSQKKQKEEVSYHYDLGNDFYSLWL
;
A
#
# COMPACT_ATOMS: atom_id res chain seq x y z
N MET A 1 -8.87 -15.44 -1.76
CA MET A 1 -8.20 -14.30 -2.41
C MET A 1 -8.50 -14.37 -3.90
N THR A 2 -8.99 -13.27 -4.46
CA THR A 2 -9.43 -13.17 -5.86
C THR A 2 -8.72 -11.99 -6.50
N LEU A 3 -8.14 -12.20 -7.68
CA LEU A 3 -7.50 -11.14 -8.47
C LEU A 3 -8.45 -10.70 -9.58
N ASN A 4 -9.02 -9.51 -9.44
CA ASN A 4 -9.89 -8.88 -10.42
C ASN A 4 -9.07 -8.34 -11.60
N LYS A 5 -7.82 -7.92 -11.34
CA LYS A 5 -6.84 -7.53 -12.35
C LYS A 5 -5.46 -8.09 -12.01
N PRO A 6 -4.63 -8.42 -13.02
CA PRO A 6 -3.27 -8.87 -12.77
C PRO A 6 -2.42 -7.73 -12.17
N ILE A 7 -1.62 -8.06 -11.16
CA ILE A 7 -0.62 -7.13 -10.60
C ILE A 7 0.56 -7.05 -11.58
N PRO A 8 0.97 -5.85 -12.04
CA PRO A 8 2.10 -5.70 -12.94
C PRO A 8 3.39 -6.30 -12.36
N LYS A 9 4.09 -7.13 -13.15
CA LYS A 9 5.36 -7.75 -12.74
C LYS A 9 6.40 -6.72 -12.30
N LYS A 10 6.43 -5.56 -12.95
CA LYS A 10 7.35 -4.47 -12.64
C LYS A 10 7.15 -3.95 -11.21
N GLU A 11 5.90 -3.82 -10.77
CA GLU A 11 5.57 -3.36 -9.42
C GLU A 11 5.97 -4.41 -8.38
N LEU A 12 5.67 -5.69 -8.64
CA LEU A 12 6.11 -6.81 -7.78
C LEU A 12 7.63 -6.87 -7.61
N LEU A 13 8.39 -6.62 -8.70
CA LEU A 13 9.86 -6.58 -8.67
C LEU A 13 10.41 -5.38 -7.90
N SER A 14 9.68 -4.25 -7.92
CA SER A 14 10.08 -3.05 -7.18
C SER A 14 9.78 -3.15 -5.68
N SER A 15 8.60 -3.63 -5.30
CA SER A 15 8.27 -4.03 -3.94
C SER A 15 6.98 -4.86 -3.95
N ALA A 16 7.10 -6.16 -3.66
CA ALA A 16 5.92 -7.01 -3.60
C ALA A 16 4.92 -6.53 -2.54
N THR A 17 5.40 -6.07 -1.37
CA THR A 17 4.51 -5.62 -0.29
C THR A 17 3.71 -4.38 -0.70
N LEU A 18 4.34 -3.42 -1.39
CA LEU A 18 3.66 -2.23 -1.89
C LEU A 18 2.64 -2.61 -2.98
N ALA A 19 3.06 -3.41 -3.96
CA ALA A 19 2.19 -3.83 -5.06
C ALA A 19 0.95 -4.61 -4.58
N PHE A 20 1.10 -5.46 -3.55
CA PHE A 20 -0.05 -6.14 -2.93
C PHE A 20 -0.95 -5.17 -2.17
N GLY A 21 -0.37 -4.21 -1.44
CA GLY A 21 -1.13 -3.20 -0.71
C GLY A 21 -1.95 -2.30 -1.64
N GLU A 22 -1.32 -1.77 -2.69
CA GLU A 22 -1.97 -0.93 -3.70
C GLU A 22 -3.05 -1.70 -4.45
N ALA A 23 -2.76 -2.94 -4.88
CA ALA A 23 -3.77 -3.78 -5.54
C ALA A 23 -4.99 -4.04 -4.65
N TYR A 24 -4.80 -4.17 -3.34
CA TYR A 24 -5.91 -4.32 -2.38
C TYR A 24 -6.72 -3.03 -2.24
N MET A 25 -6.05 -1.89 -2.06
CA MET A 25 -6.71 -0.57 -1.96
C MET A 25 -7.50 -0.22 -3.23
N ASP A 26 -6.98 -0.57 -4.40
CA ASP A 26 -7.64 -0.35 -5.70
C ASP A 26 -8.77 -1.35 -6.00
N GLY A 27 -8.99 -2.34 -5.14
CA GLY A 27 -9.96 -3.42 -5.37
C GLY A 27 -9.57 -4.40 -6.49
N ASN A 28 -8.35 -4.30 -7.02
CA ASN A 28 -7.79 -5.24 -7.99
C ASN A 28 -7.48 -6.61 -7.34
N LEU A 29 -7.26 -6.61 -6.03
CA LEU A 29 -7.09 -7.75 -5.18
C LEU A 29 -8.17 -7.75 -4.10
N GLN A 30 -9.00 -8.80 -4.04
CA GLN A 30 -9.96 -9.01 -2.96
C GLN A 30 -9.56 -10.18 -2.08
N VAL A 31 -9.81 -10.02 -0.79
CA VAL A 31 -9.52 -11.04 0.22
C VAL A 31 -10.85 -11.44 0.82
N GLU A 32 -11.29 -12.66 0.49
CA GLU A 32 -12.43 -13.30 1.12
C GLU A 32 -11.95 -13.96 2.43
N GLY A 33 -12.68 -13.69 3.53
CA GLY A 33 -12.34 -14.20 4.86
C GLY A 33 -11.48 -13.22 5.68
N ASP A 34 -10.71 -13.75 6.64
CA ASP A 34 -9.93 -12.92 7.55
C ASP A 34 -8.71 -12.29 6.86
N PHE A 35 -8.82 -10.98 6.63
CA PHE A 35 -7.75 -10.17 6.05
C PHE A 35 -6.47 -10.22 6.88
N LEU A 36 -6.58 -10.25 8.22
CA LEU A 36 -5.40 -10.20 9.09
C LEU A 36 -4.58 -11.49 8.97
N THR A 37 -5.23 -12.65 8.91
CA THR A 37 -4.57 -13.94 8.64
C THR A 37 -3.88 -13.97 7.29
N MET A 38 -4.53 -13.47 6.24
CA MET A 38 -3.92 -13.36 4.91
C MET A 38 -2.68 -12.46 4.95
N LEU A 39 -2.81 -11.27 5.53
CA LEU A 39 -1.73 -10.30 5.64
C LEU A 39 -0.54 -10.87 6.44
N ASN A 40 -0.80 -11.49 7.58
CA ASN A 40 0.22 -12.17 8.39
C ASN A 40 0.93 -13.27 7.61
N THR A 41 0.19 -14.02 6.78
CA THR A 41 0.77 -15.08 5.94
C THR A 41 1.72 -14.51 4.89
N VAL A 42 1.35 -13.41 4.24
CA VAL A 42 2.23 -12.72 3.26
C VAL A 42 3.48 -12.15 3.95
N LEU A 43 3.30 -11.47 5.09
CA LEU A 43 4.40 -10.80 5.80
C LEU A 43 5.43 -11.77 6.39
N LYS A 44 5.05 -13.02 6.71
CA LYS A 44 6.02 -14.08 7.09
C LYS A 44 7.09 -14.32 6.03
N TYR A 45 6.80 -14.02 4.76
CA TYR A 45 7.75 -14.20 3.65
C TYR A 45 8.38 -12.89 3.19
N LYS A 46 8.22 -11.78 3.92
CA LYS A 46 8.75 -10.45 3.54
C LYS A 46 10.25 -10.47 3.18
N SER A 47 11.06 -11.28 3.87
CA SER A 47 12.49 -11.41 3.58
C SER A 47 12.80 -12.00 2.20
N LYS A 48 11.85 -12.73 1.58
CA LYS A 48 11.98 -13.28 0.23
C LYS A 48 11.65 -12.28 -0.87
N PHE A 49 11.09 -11.12 -0.52
CA PHE A 49 10.69 -10.07 -1.46
C PHE A 49 11.35 -8.74 -1.08
N PRO A 50 12.67 -8.60 -1.30
CA PRO A 50 13.37 -7.35 -1.03
C PRO A 50 12.80 -6.20 -1.88
N THR A 51 12.70 -5.01 -1.29
CA THR A 51 12.29 -3.79 -2.00
C THR A 51 13.47 -3.22 -2.78
N ASP A 52 13.30 -3.05 -4.08
CA ASP A 52 14.21 -2.26 -4.91
C ASP A 52 13.87 -0.77 -4.82
N PHE A 53 14.53 -0.10 -3.88
CA PHE A 53 14.37 1.35 -3.67
C PHE A 53 14.73 2.17 -4.91
N LYS A 54 15.62 1.70 -5.81
CA LYS A 54 15.97 2.40 -7.05
C LYS A 54 14.82 2.38 -8.06
N GLY A 55 14.00 1.33 -8.04
CA GLY A 55 12.78 1.20 -8.83
C GLY A 55 11.60 2.04 -8.31
N LEU A 56 11.73 2.65 -7.12
CA LEU A 56 10.69 3.43 -6.45
C LEU A 56 11.08 4.90 -6.19
N PRO A 57 11.63 5.63 -7.19
CA PRO A 57 12.09 6.99 -6.97
C PRO A 57 10.95 7.92 -6.58
N LYS A 58 9.70 7.69 -7.01
CA LYS A 58 8.58 8.56 -6.63
C LYS A 58 8.30 8.57 -5.12
N ILE A 59 8.57 7.45 -4.44
CA ILE A 59 8.32 7.28 -3.00
C ILE A 59 9.57 7.66 -2.19
N PHE A 60 10.75 7.28 -2.67
CA PHE A 60 12.00 7.43 -1.91
C PHE A 60 12.91 8.55 -2.38
N SER A 61 12.59 9.26 -3.48
CA SER A 61 13.29 10.52 -3.78
C SER A 61 12.76 11.60 -2.86
N ASN A 62 13.67 12.25 -2.13
CA ASN A 62 13.37 13.40 -1.26
C ASN A 62 12.83 14.55 -2.10
N LEU A 63 11.52 14.58 -2.30
CA LEU A 63 10.84 15.62 -3.03
C LEU A 63 10.33 16.66 -2.03
N THR A 64 11.27 17.39 -1.44
CA THR A 64 11.02 18.53 -0.55
C THR A 64 10.51 19.76 -1.28
N SER A 65 10.05 19.63 -2.54
CA SER A 65 9.52 20.77 -3.28
C SER A 65 8.14 21.15 -2.73
N GLN A 66 7.94 22.45 -2.53
CA GLN A 66 6.70 23.00 -1.98
C GLN A 66 5.45 22.57 -2.78
N LYS A 67 5.60 22.41 -4.10
CA LYS A 67 4.52 21.92 -4.98
C LYS A 67 4.10 20.49 -4.63
N LYS A 68 5.06 19.57 -4.40
CA LYS A 68 4.74 18.19 -4.05
C LYS A 68 4.22 18.07 -2.62
N GLN A 69 4.77 18.83 -1.67
CA GLN A 69 4.21 18.87 -0.31
C GLN A 69 2.75 19.32 -0.31
N LYS A 70 2.37 20.27 -1.17
CA LYS A 70 0.96 20.68 -1.31
C LYS A 70 0.05 19.56 -1.82
N GLU A 71 0.52 18.76 -2.78
CA GLU A 71 -0.22 17.59 -3.30
C GLU A 71 -0.34 16.48 -2.24
N GLU A 72 0.75 16.17 -1.52
CA GLU A 72 0.74 15.13 -0.47
C GLU A 72 -0.14 15.53 0.74
N VAL A 73 -0.10 16.79 1.16
CA VAL A 73 -0.92 17.30 2.28
C VAL A 73 -2.40 17.44 1.92
N SER A 74 -2.75 17.51 0.63
CA SER A 74 -4.14 17.65 0.20
C SER A 74 -5.01 16.40 0.42
N TYR A 75 -4.43 15.26 0.79
CA TYR A 75 -5.15 14.03 1.14
C TYR A 75 -5.20 13.80 2.66
N HIS A 76 -5.50 14.84 3.44
CA HIS A 76 -5.76 14.67 4.88
C HIS A 76 -7.14 14.04 5.08
N TYR A 77 -7.19 12.87 5.72
CA TYR A 77 -8.45 12.32 6.19
C TYR A 77 -8.87 13.07 7.46
N ASP A 78 -10.05 13.69 7.47
CA ASP A 78 -10.64 14.30 8.66
C ASP A 78 -11.11 13.22 9.66
N LEU A 79 -10.18 12.42 10.18
CA LEU A 79 -10.43 11.40 11.20
C LEU A 79 -10.39 12.04 12.58
N GLY A 80 -11.52 12.62 12.98
CA GLY A 80 -11.71 13.23 14.29
C GLY A 80 -12.30 12.29 15.34
N ASN A 81 -12.65 12.85 16.49
CA ASN A 81 -13.25 12.10 17.60
C ASN A 81 -14.54 11.37 17.20
N ASP A 82 -15.31 11.93 16.26
CA ASP A 82 -16.51 11.29 15.72
C ASP A 82 -16.18 9.92 15.09
N PHE A 83 -15.10 9.84 14.30
CA PHE A 83 -14.62 8.56 13.79
C PHE A 83 -14.22 7.66 14.95
N TYR A 84 -13.33 8.08 15.85
CA TYR A 84 -12.82 7.23 16.93
C TYR A 84 -13.91 6.70 17.87
N SER A 85 -14.94 7.49 18.17
CA SER A 85 -16.07 7.08 19.01
C SER A 85 -16.89 5.89 18.47
N LEU A 86 -16.76 5.58 17.17
CA LEU A 86 -17.41 4.41 16.57
C LEU A 86 -16.58 3.13 16.70
N TRP A 87 -15.28 3.25 16.99
CA TRP A 87 -14.32 2.14 16.97
C TRP A 87 -13.66 1.85 18.34
N LEU A 88 -13.72 2.80 19.28
CA LEU A 88 -13.17 2.73 20.64
C LEU A 88 -14.30 2.86 21.68
#